data_AF-A0A957RLN8-F1
#
_entry.id   AF-A0A957RLN8-F1
#
_cell.length_a   1.000
_cell.length_b   1.000
_cell.length_c   1.000
_cell.angle_alpha   90.00
_cell.angle_beta   90.00
_cell.angle_gamma   90.00
#
_symmetry.space_group_name_H-M   'P 1'
#
loop_
_entity.id
_entity.type
_entity.pdbx_description
1 polymer ?
#
loop_
_entity_poly.entity_id
_entity_poly.type
_entity_poly.pdbx_seq_one_letter_code
_entity_poly.pdbx_strand_id
1 'polypeptide(L)'
;MTGYVSVYPVEAYLAIWELQGDSFVSDTLAQLETLLSEQPADPAPPMPVLPQVGATNDFAAQVAYLDLPGGGNGVRFIGRFVQDVSPIENFQLRYIFQGLTNDGQTLVVASIPVTTTALPAEPQSMSGDEYNEFAANYESYLAETTATFNALASTDFAPDLAVLDAILQSVTPEASTNPLAP
;
A
#
# COMPACT_ATOMS: atom_id res chain seq x y z
N MET A 1 11.45 -7.82 7.18
CA MET A 1 11.02 -6.52 7.74
C MET A 1 9.75 -6.75 8.53
N THR A 2 9.62 -6.20 9.72
CA THR A 2 8.41 -6.33 10.55
C THR A 2 7.29 -5.46 10.00
N GLY A 3 6.03 -5.92 10.12
CA GLY A 3 4.86 -5.12 9.76
C GLY A 3 4.60 -3.99 10.76
N TYR A 4 3.93 -2.93 10.31
CA TYR A 4 3.57 -1.79 11.15
C TYR A 4 2.20 -1.20 10.77
N VAL A 5 1.61 -0.49 11.74
CA VAL A 5 0.51 0.45 11.57
C VAL A 5 0.97 1.76 12.21
N SER A 6 0.83 2.87 11.49
CA SER A 6 1.28 4.19 11.93
C SER A 6 0.21 5.24 11.68
N VAL A 7 0.23 6.28 12.52
CA VAL A 7 -0.69 7.41 12.44
C VAL A 7 0.12 8.69 12.36
N TYR A 8 -0.19 9.53 11.38
CA TYR A 8 0.51 10.79 11.13
C TYR A 8 -0.48 11.96 11.16
N PRO A 9 -0.23 13.01 11.97
CA PRO A 9 -0.91 14.29 11.80
C PRO A 9 -0.50 14.91 10.46
N VAL A 10 -1.47 15.16 9.58
CA VAL A 10 -1.21 15.59 8.20
C VAL A 10 -0.48 16.93 8.15
N GLU A 11 -0.93 17.92 8.94
CA GLU A 11 -0.30 19.24 9.00
C GLU A 11 1.17 19.16 9.43
N ALA A 12 1.46 18.43 10.51
CA ALA A 12 2.83 18.27 11.00
C ALA A 12 3.70 17.50 10.01
N TYR A 13 3.13 16.51 9.31
CA TYR A 13 3.86 15.75 8.32
C TYR A 13 4.22 16.59 7.09
N LEU A 14 3.27 17.38 6.58
CA LEU A 14 3.51 18.37 5.51
C LEU A 14 4.61 19.36 5.90
N ALA A 15 4.51 19.95 7.09
CA ALA A 15 5.45 20.97 7.55
C ALA A 15 6.92 20.49 7.54
N ILE A 16 7.19 19.23 7.88
CA ILE A 16 8.55 18.67 7.87
C ILE A 16 9.15 18.67 6.45
N TRP A 17 8.35 18.38 5.43
CA TRP A 17 8.80 18.27 4.04
C TRP A 17 8.84 19.62 3.32
N GLU A 18 7.86 20.49 3.59
CA GLU A 18 7.86 21.86 3.09
C GLU A 18 9.09 22.64 3.56
N LEU A 19 9.55 22.41 4.80
CA LEU A 19 10.81 22.99 5.31
C LEU A 19 12.05 22.56 4.50
N GLN A 20 11.99 21.42 3.82
CA GLN A 20 13.05 20.94 2.93
C GLN A 20 12.82 21.34 1.46
N GLY A 21 11.71 22.01 1.15
CA GLY A 21 11.33 22.39 -0.22
C GLY A 21 10.94 21.20 -1.09
N ASP A 22 10.48 20.09 -0.49
CA ASP A 22 10.10 18.87 -1.18
C ASP A 22 8.57 18.70 -1.18
N SER A 23 7.95 18.66 -2.37
CA SER A 23 6.50 18.52 -2.55
C SER A 23 6.00 17.08 -2.52
N PHE A 24 6.86 16.09 -2.30
CA PHE A 24 6.47 14.68 -2.38
C PHE A 24 5.26 14.33 -1.51
N VAL A 25 5.23 14.78 -0.26
CA VAL A 25 4.12 14.48 0.67
C VAL A 25 2.84 15.20 0.24
N SER A 26 2.90 16.48 -0.15
CA SER A 26 1.72 17.22 -0.61
C SER A 26 1.13 16.60 -1.89
N ASP A 27 1.99 16.23 -2.83
CA ASP A 27 1.56 15.67 -4.11
C ASP A 27 0.97 14.26 -3.93
N THR A 28 1.56 13.45 -3.05
CA THR A 28 1.06 12.10 -2.74
C THR A 28 -0.26 12.15 -1.97
N LEU A 29 -0.42 13.09 -1.04
CA LEU A 29 -1.70 13.30 -0.34
C LEU A 29 -2.81 13.72 -1.31
N ALA A 30 -2.55 14.65 -2.24
CA ALA A 30 -3.54 15.05 -3.23
C ALA A 30 -3.95 13.89 -4.16
N GLN A 31 -3.01 13.02 -4.53
CA GLN A 31 -3.29 11.79 -5.28
C GLN A 31 -4.12 10.81 -4.45
N LEU A 32 -3.81 10.64 -3.15
CA LEU A 32 -4.57 9.80 -2.25
C LEU A 32 -6.01 10.32 -2.08
N GLU A 33 -6.20 11.62 -1.85
CA GLU A 33 -7.53 12.23 -1.75
C GLU A 33 -8.37 11.99 -3.02
N THR A 34 -7.75 12.14 -4.19
CA THR A 34 -8.41 11.86 -5.47
C THR A 34 -8.81 10.38 -5.55
N LEU A 35 -7.89 9.46 -5.24
CA LEU A 35 -8.14 8.03 -5.27
C LEU A 35 -9.25 7.60 -4.31
N LEU A 36 -9.31 8.19 -3.11
CA LEU A 36 -10.30 7.90 -2.08
C LEU A 36 -11.68 8.50 -2.39
N SER A 37 -11.72 9.57 -3.18
CA SER A 37 -12.95 10.20 -3.68
C SER A 37 -13.53 9.44 -4.86
N GLU A 38 -12.69 9.08 -5.85
CA GLU A 38 -13.13 8.44 -7.09
C GLU A 38 -13.40 6.94 -6.92
N GLN A 39 -12.67 6.29 -6.03
CA GLN A 39 -12.74 4.84 -5.77
C GLN A 39 -12.80 3.96 -7.04
N PRO A 40 -11.86 4.10 -7.98
CA PRO A 40 -11.81 3.24 -9.15
C PRO A 40 -11.73 1.76 -8.73
N ALA A 41 -12.39 0.88 -9.49
CA ALA A 41 -12.36 -0.56 -9.19
C ALA A 41 -10.94 -1.16 -9.35
N ASP A 42 -10.21 -0.71 -10.38
CA ASP A 42 -8.90 -1.25 -10.77
C ASP A 42 -7.89 -0.11 -11.02
N PRO A 43 -7.46 0.64 -9.99
CA PRO A 43 -6.42 1.64 -10.14
C PRO A 43 -5.09 0.97 -10.52
N ALA A 44 -4.38 1.56 -11.46
CA ALA A 44 -3.07 1.08 -11.88
C ALA A 44 -1.97 1.56 -10.90
N PRO A 45 -0.94 0.74 -10.61
CA PRO A 45 0.24 1.20 -9.89
C PRO A 45 1.03 2.23 -10.74
N PRO A 46 1.81 3.13 -10.11
CA PRO A 46 2.07 3.22 -8.68
C PRO A 46 0.91 3.83 -7.88
N MET A 47 0.61 3.21 -6.73
CA MET A 47 -0.38 3.73 -5.79
C MET A 47 0.21 4.88 -4.96
N PRO A 48 -0.60 5.87 -4.51
CA PRO A 48 -0.13 6.94 -3.64
C PRO A 48 0.16 6.40 -2.25
N VAL A 49 1.44 6.15 -1.95
CA VAL A 49 1.88 5.54 -0.68
C VAL A 49 2.78 6.48 0.10
N LEU A 50 2.41 6.67 1.36
CA LEU A 50 3.21 7.34 2.38
C LEU A 50 3.53 6.39 3.54
N PRO A 51 4.69 6.57 4.21
CA PRO A 51 5.82 7.42 3.81
C PRO A 51 6.50 6.98 2.50
N GLN A 52 7.34 7.84 1.93
CA GLN A 52 8.09 7.53 0.71
C GLN A 52 8.89 6.23 0.84
N VAL A 53 8.79 5.37 -0.17
CA VAL A 53 9.61 4.19 -0.32
C VAL A 53 10.61 4.43 -1.45
N GLY A 54 11.90 4.18 -1.21
CA GLY A 54 12.98 4.36 -2.20
C GLY A 54 13.00 3.27 -3.29
N ALA A 55 11.83 2.92 -3.83
CA ALA A 55 11.60 1.88 -4.82
C ALA A 55 10.23 2.10 -5.50
N THR A 56 10.03 1.48 -6.66
CA THR A 56 8.81 1.64 -7.44
C THR A 56 7.75 0.66 -6.98
N ASN A 57 6.52 1.14 -6.74
CA ASN A 57 5.35 0.26 -6.65
C ASN A 57 4.93 -0.14 -8.07
N ASP A 58 5.32 -1.34 -8.50
CA ASP A 58 5.04 -1.87 -9.85
C ASP A 58 3.85 -2.83 -9.88
N PHE A 59 3.32 -3.20 -8.71
CA PHE A 59 2.26 -4.17 -8.54
C PHE A 59 1.28 -3.71 -7.48
N ALA A 60 0.00 -3.72 -7.85
CA ALA A 60 -1.12 -3.51 -6.95
C ALA A 60 -2.26 -4.46 -7.37
N ALA A 61 -2.71 -5.29 -6.44
CA ALA A 61 -3.82 -6.21 -6.61
C ALA A 61 -4.67 -6.22 -5.34
N GLN A 62 -5.84 -6.85 -5.37
CA GLN A 62 -6.75 -6.94 -4.22
C GLN A 62 -7.06 -5.55 -3.66
N VAL A 63 -7.36 -4.59 -4.54
CA VAL A 63 -7.71 -3.23 -4.13
C VAL A 63 -9.08 -3.27 -3.45
N ALA A 64 -9.19 -2.67 -2.27
CA ALA A 64 -10.46 -2.45 -1.60
C ALA A 64 -10.45 -1.12 -0.86
N TYR A 65 -11.62 -0.49 -0.76
CA TYR A 65 -11.82 0.73 0.00
C TYR A 65 -12.50 0.37 1.32
N LEU A 66 -11.93 0.85 2.42
CA LEU A 66 -12.40 0.60 3.77
C LEU A 66 -12.85 1.91 4.40
N ASP A 67 -14.05 1.91 4.98
CA ASP A 67 -14.52 3.02 5.81
C ASP A 67 -13.81 2.98 7.18
N LEU A 68 -13.38 4.14 7.65
CA LEU A 68 -12.78 4.28 8.98
C LEU A 68 -13.84 4.60 10.05
N PRO A 69 -13.69 4.08 11.28
CA PRO A 69 -14.51 4.48 12.41
C PRO A 69 -14.45 6.00 12.65
N GLY A 70 -15.60 6.62 12.92
CA GLY A 70 -15.66 8.07 13.11
C GLY A 70 -15.69 8.89 11.82
N GLY A 71 -15.58 8.23 10.65
CA GLY A 71 -15.67 8.84 9.33
C GLY A 71 -14.32 8.99 8.63
N GLY A 72 -14.38 9.06 7.31
CA GLY A 72 -13.22 8.97 6.44
C GLY A 72 -13.09 7.56 5.86
N ASN A 73 -12.11 7.38 5.00
CA ASN A 73 -11.91 6.15 4.26
C ASN A 73 -10.43 5.94 3.94
N GLY A 74 -10.11 4.73 3.53
CA GLY A 74 -8.79 4.38 3.05
C GLY A 74 -8.84 3.33 1.96
N VAL A 75 -7.73 3.19 1.25
CA VAL A 75 -7.51 2.15 0.25
C VAL A 75 -6.54 1.13 0.83
N ARG A 76 -6.88 -0.16 0.73
CA ARG A 76 -5.95 -1.26 0.93
C ARG A 76 -5.69 -2.00 -0.35
N PHE A 77 -4.48 -2.52 -0.49
CA PHE A 77 -4.10 -3.38 -1.61
C PHE A 77 -2.94 -4.30 -1.22
N ILE A 78 -2.76 -5.37 -1.97
CA ILE A 78 -1.55 -6.18 -1.96
C ILE A 78 -0.59 -5.60 -2.99
N GLY A 79 0.59 -5.22 -2.55
CA GLY A 79 1.61 -4.64 -3.41
C GLY A 79 3.02 -5.05 -3.01
N ARG A 80 3.98 -4.59 -3.81
CA ARG A 80 5.41 -4.66 -3.51
C ARG A 80 6.10 -3.38 -3.97
N PHE A 81 7.38 -3.27 -3.60
CA PHE A 81 8.26 -2.22 -4.06
C PHE A 81 9.57 -2.82 -4.55
N VAL A 82 9.98 -2.51 -5.77
CA VAL A 82 11.18 -3.07 -6.43
C VAL A 82 12.02 -1.97 -7.08
N GLN A 83 13.30 -2.25 -7.30
CA GLN A 83 14.23 -1.36 -8.01
C GLN A 83 14.54 -1.85 -9.43
N ASP A 84 14.13 -3.09 -9.74
CA ASP A 84 14.45 -3.82 -10.95
C ASP A 84 13.30 -4.74 -11.37
N VAL A 85 13.34 -5.16 -12.64
CA VAL A 85 12.42 -6.14 -13.22
C VAL A 85 12.71 -7.50 -12.60
N SER A 86 11.76 -8.03 -11.82
CA SER A 86 11.92 -9.30 -11.12
C SER A 86 10.56 -9.99 -10.89
N PRO A 87 10.52 -11.34 -10.82
CA PRO A 87 9.32 -12.07 -10.44
C PRO A 87 8.78 -11.62 -9.07
N ILE A 88 7.46 -11.69 -8.90
CA ILE A 88 6.80 -11.41 -7.62
C ILE A 88 7.05 -12.58 -6.67
N GLU A 89 7.64 -12.27 -5.52
CA GLU A 89 8.01 -13.25 -4.50
C GLU A 89 7.37 -12.92 -3.14
N ASN A 90 7.03 -13.96 -2.38
CA ASN A 90 6.29 -13.83 -1.11
C ASN A 90 6.96 -12.89 -0.09
N PHE A 91 8.29 -12.84 -0.02
CA PHE A 91 8.97 -11.96 0.95
C PHE A 91 8.84 -10.46 0.60
N GLN A 92 8.48 -10.14 -0.65
CA GLN A 92 8.28 -8.78 -1.14
C GLN A 92 6.85 -8.29 -0.86
N LEU A 93 5.88 -9.20 -0.80
CA LEU A 93 4.46 -8.86 -0.70
C LEU A 93 4.12 -8.15 0.61
N ARG A 94 3.31 -7.10 0.48
CA ARG A 94 2.79 -6.31 1.59
C ARG A 94 1.30 -6.07 1.39
N TYR A 95 0.54 -6.22 2.47
CA TYR A 95 -0.71 -5.52 2.66
C TYR A 95 -0.38 -4.07 2.97
N ILE A 96 -0.82 -3.16 2.12
CA ILE A 96 -0.59 -1.72 2.23
C ILE A 96 -1.94 -1.07 2.44
N PHE A 97 -2.05 -0.21 3.45
CA PHE A 97 -3.22 0.63 3.68
C PHE A 97 -2.80 2.09 3.72
N GLN A 98 -3.60 2.96 3.11
CA GLN A 98 -3.48 4.41 3.14
C GLN A 98 -4.88 5.00 3.33
N GLY A 99 -5.13 5.65 4.47
CA GLY A 99 -6.45 6.19 4.79
C GLY A 99 -6.38 7.55 5.48
N LEU A 100 -7.42 8.34 5.26
CA LEU A 100 -7.58 9.67 5.84
C LEU A 100 -8.86 9.71 6.68
N THR A 101 -8.78 10.36 7.84
CA THR A 101 -9.99 10.72 8.60
C THR A 101 -10.86 11.69 7.81
N ASN A 102 -12.16 11.76 8.11
CA ASN A 102 -13.12 12.60 7.37
C ASN A 102 -12.74 14.09 7.29
N ASP A 103 -12.00 14.57 8.28
CA ASP A 103 -11.51 15.96 8.35
C ASP A 103 -10.17 16.16 7.63
N GLY A 104 -9.58 15.10 7.06
CA GLY A 104 -8.28 15.12 6.38
C GLY A 104 -7.09 15.38 7.30
N GLN A 105 -7.29 15.45 8.62
CA GLN A 105 -6.23 15.86 9.56
C GLN A 105 -5.30 14.71 9.97
N THR A 106 -5.75 13.47 9.81
CA THR A 106 -4.99 12.29 10.24
C THR A 106 -4.86 11.28 9.10
N LEU A 107 -3.61 10.92 8.81
CA LEU A 107 -3.25 9.84 7.90
C LEU A 107 -2.98 8.56 8.71
N VAL A 108 -3.71 7.50 8.40
CA VAL A 108 -3.50 6.16 8.94
C VAL A 108 -2.88 5.30 7.85
N VAL A 109 -1.76 4.64 8.14
CA VAL A 109 -1.08 3.76 7.19
C VAL A 109 -0.78 2.41 7.81
N ALA A 110 -0.75 1.38 6.97
CA ALA A 110 -0.20 0.08 7.35
C ALA A 110 0.68 -0.47 6.25
N SER A 111 1.72 -1.20 6.65
CA SER A 111 2.50 -2.07 5.78
C SER A 111 2.79 -3.35 6.51
N ILE A 112 2.13 -4.43 6.12
CA ILE A 112 2.16 -5.72 6.82
C ILE A 112 2.59 -6.80 5.83
N PRO A 113 3.62 -7.61 6.12
CA PRO A 113 3.97 -8.75 5.29
C PRO A 113 2.78 -9.71 5.16
N VAL A 114 2.49 -10.10 3.92
CA VAL A 114 1.53 -11.14 3.60
C VAL A 114 2.17 -12.15 2.68
N THR A 115 1.66 -13.38 2.68
CA THR A 115 2.10 -14.44 1.78
C THR A 115 0.90 -15.15 1.18
N THR A 116 1.08 -15.83 0.05
CA THR A 116 0.06 -16.67 -0.58
C THR A 116 0.70 -17.92 -1.18
N THR A 117 -0.08 -19.00 -1.26
CA THR A 117 0.32 -20.23 -1.96
C THR A 117 0.16 -20.15 -3.48
N ALA A 118 -0.40 -19.05 -4.00
CA ALA A 118 -0.52 -18.81 -5.43
C ALA A 118 0.82 -18.47 -6.10
N LEU A 119 1.85 -18.12 -5.31
CA LEU A 119 3.20 -17.90 -5.77
C LEU A 119 4.10 -19.13 -5.55
N PRO A 120 5.18 -19.29 -6.33
CA PRO A 120 6.20 -20.28 -6.05
C PRO A 120 6.76 -20.16 -4.63
N ALA A 121 7.04 -21.30 -4.00
CA ALA A 121 7.57 -21.35 -2.64
C ALA A 121 9.03 -20.85 -2.55
N GLU A 122 9.80 -21.06 -3.61
CA GLU A 122 11.22 -20.71 -3.68
C GLU A 122 11.48 -19.69 -4.79
N PRO A 123 12.49 -18.82 -4.63
CA PRO A 123 12.93 -17.91 -5.68
C PRO A 123 13.23 -18.64 -6.99
N GLN A 124 12.77 -18.06 -8.09
CA GLN A 124 12.98 -18.65 -9.41
C GLN A 124 14.29 -18.10 -9.99
N SER A 125 15.33 -18.94 -10.03
CA SER A 125 16.57 -18.59 -10.72
C SER A 125 16.35 -18.60 -12.23
N MET A 126 16.72 -17.51 -12.90
CA MET A 126 16.71 -17.41 -14.37
C MET A 126 18.14 -17.29 -14.89
N SER A 127 18.43 -17.99 -15.99
CA SER A 127 19.61 -17.72 -16.82
C SER A 127 19.48 -16.36 -17.51
N GLY A 128 20.57 -15.90 -18.17
CA GLY A 128 20.56 -14.60 -18.85
C GLY A 128 19.54 -14.51 -19.99
N ASP A 129 19.38 -15.58 -20.78
CA ASP A 129 18.41 -15.61 -21.87
C ASP A 129 16.97 -15.66 -21.37
N GLU A 130 16.70 -16.46 -20.33
CA GLU A 130 15.39 -16.51 -19.66
C GLU A 130 15.01 -15.16 -19.04
N TYR A 131 15.98 -14.47 -18.43
CA TYR A 131 15.76 -13.13 -17.90
C TYR A 131 15.42 -12.12 -19.01
N ASN A 132 16.12 -12.17 -20.15
CA ASN A 132 15.84 -11.28 -21.28
C ASN A 132 14.42 -11.50 -21.83
N GLU A 133 13.99 -12.77 -21.92
CA GLU A 133 12.63 -13.11 -22.35
C GLU A 133 11.59 -12.66 -21.31
N PHE A 134 11.84 -12.87 -20.02
CA PHE A 134 10.98 -12.39 -18.94
C PHE A 134 10.84 -10.87 -18.97
N ALA A 135 11.96 -10.15 -19.08
CA ALA A 135 11.96 -8.69 -19.12
C ALA A 135 11.20 -8.14 -20.33
N ALA A 136 11.27 -8.82 -21.49
CA ALA A 136 10.52 -8.43 -22.68
C ALA A 136 9.00 -8.63 -22.52
N ASN A 137 8.56 -9.51 -21.61
CA ASN A 137 7.15 -9.84 -21.38
C ASN A 137 6.64 -9.36 -20.01
N TYR A 138 7.40 -8.50 -19.32
CA TYR A 138 7.17 -8.18 -17.92
C TYR A 138 5.82 -7.52 -17.64
N GLU A 139 5.36 -6.62 -18.51
CA GLU A 139 4.04 -5.98 -18.37
C GLU A 139 2.89 -6.99 -18.46
N SER A 140 3.02 -7.98 -19.35
CA SER A 140 2.02 -9.05 -19.48
C SER A 140 2.04 -9.94 -18.24
N TYR A 141 3.23 -10.28 -17.74
CA TYR A 141 3.39 -11.02 -16.48
C TYR A 141 2.73 -10.30 -15.29
N LEU A 142 2.92 -8.98 -15.16
CA LEU A 142 2.29 -8.20 -14.10
C LEU A 142 0.76 -8.20 -14.25
N ALA A 143 0.24 -8.00 -15.45
CA ALA A 143 -1.20 -8.01 -15.71
C ALA A 143 -1.85 -9.37 -15.37
N GLU A 144 -1.25 -10.47 -15.79
CA GLU A 144 -1.71 -11.83 -15.50
C GLU A 144 -1.62 -12.16 -14.00
N THR A 145 -0.54 -11.74 -13.35
CA THR A 145 -0.37 -11.94 -11.91
C THR A 145 -1.38 -11.12 -11.12
N THR A 146 -1.66 -9.87 -11.51
CA THR A 146 -2.70 -9.04 -10.91
C THR A 146 -4.08 -9.67 -11.05
N ALA A 147 -4.42 -10.17 -12.25
CA ALA A 147 -5.69 -10.86 -12.47
C ALA A 147 -5.80 -12.14 -11.60
N THR A 148 -4.71 -12.89 -11.47
CA THR A 148 -4.65 -14.07 -10.59
C THR A 148 -4.89 -13.67 -9.14
N PHE A 149 -4.20 -12.64 -8.66
CA PHE A 149 -4.34 -12.16 -7.28
C PHE A 149 -5.75 -11.62 -7.02
N ASN A 150 -6.35 -10.88 -7.95
CA ASN A 150 -7.71 -10.35 -7.81
C ASN A 150 -8.78 -11.45 -7.73
N ALA A 151 -8.49 -12.65 -8.23
CA ALA A 151 -9.40 -13.80 -8.14
C ALA A 151 -9.27 -14.59 -6.82
N LEU A 152 -8.24 -14.33 -6.00
CA LEU A 152 -8.03 -15.00 -4.72
C LEU A 152 -9.04 -14.55 -3.66
N ALA A 153 -9.39 -15.46 -2.75
CA ALA A 153 -10.14 -15.14 -1.55
C ALA A 153 -9.23 -14.52 -0.48
N SER A 154 -9.81 -13.80 0.50
CA SER A 154 -9.04 -13.19 1.59
C SER A 154 -8.24 -14.23 2.40
N THR A 155 -8.79 -15.44 2.54
CA THR A 155 -8.20 -16.58 3.25
C THR A 155 -7.06 -17.26 2.48
N ASP A 156 -6.87 -16.94 1.20
CA ASP A 156 -5.72 -17.43 0.40
C ASP A 156 -4.44 -16.65 0.70
N PHE A 157 -4.54 -15.63 1.55
CA PHE A 157 -3.43 -14.87 2.10
C PHE A 157 -3.21 -15.21 3.57
N ALA A 158 -1.95 -15.17 3.98
CA ALA A 158 -1.54 -15.28 5.36
C ALA A 158 -0.71 -14.05 5.76
N PRO A 159 -1.18 -13.22 6.73
CA PRO A 159 -2.49 -13.30 7.41
C PRO A 159 -3.70 -13.09 6.48
N ASP A 160 -4.89 -13.54 6.91
CA ASP A 160 -6.17 -13.34 6.20
C ASP A 160 -6.45 -11.84 6.02
N LEU A 161 -6.75 -11.43 4.78
CA LEU A 161 -6.98 -10.02 4.47
C LEU A 161 -8.18 -9.45 5.22
N ALA A 162 -9.25 -10.24 5.44
CA ALA A 162 -10.42 -9.76 6.16
C ALA A 162 -10.11 -9.45 7.64
N VAL A 163 -9.16 -10.16 8.23
CA VAL A 163 -8.68 -9.88 9.59
C VAL A 163 -7.85 -8.61 9.61
N LEU A 164 -7.00 -8.39 8.60
CA LEU A 164 -6.24 -7.14 8.46
C LEU A 164 -7.18 -5.95 8.24
N ASP A 165 -8.16 -6.08 7.33
CA ASP A 165 -9.19 -5.08 7.09
C ASP A 165 -9.90 -4.69 8.40
N ALA A 166 -10.29 -5.68 9.22
CA ALA A 166 -10.93 -5.46 10.51
C ALA A 166 -10.03 -4.73 11.53
N ILE A 167 -8.71 -4.95 11.50
CA ILE A 167 -7.77 -4.18 12.32
C ILE A 167 -7.83 -2.71 11.93
N LEU A 168 -7.75 -2.40 10.63
CA LEU A 168 -7.77 -1.01 10.15
C LEU A 168 -9.12 -0.33 10.40
N GLN A 169 -10.21 -1.07 10.23
CA GLN A 169 -11.57 -0.63 10.57
C GLN A 169 -11.84 -0.56 12.08
N SER A 170 -10.84 -0.81 12.93
CA SER A 170 -10.93 -0.61 14.38
C SER A 170 -10.11 0.60 14.86
N VAL A 171 -9.31 1.22 13.99
CA VAL A 171 -8.44 2.33 14.34
C VAL A 171 -9.26 3.61 14.50
N THR A 172 -9.26 4.18 15.71
CA THR A 172 -9.88 5.47 16.05
C THR A 172 -8.82 6.45 16.55
N PRO A 173 -8.13 7.18 15.66
CA PRO A 173 -7.14 8.16 16.09
C PRO A 173 -7.81 9.31 16.86
N GLU A 174 -7.24 9.67 18.00
CA GLU A 174 -7.68 10.85 18.77
C GLU A 174 -6.48 11.77 19.01
N ALA A 175 -6.62 13.04 18.63
CA ALA A 175 -5.64 14.06 18.96
C ALA A 175 -5.91 14.59 20.37
N SER A 176 -4.98 14.36 21.30
CA SER A 176 -5.01 15.00 22.61
C SER A 176 -3.91 16.05 22.71
N THR A 177 -4.27 17.31 22.97
CA THR A 177 -3.30 18.31 23.43
C THR A 177 -3.10 18.15 24.92
N ASN A 178 -1.85 18.15 25.39
CA ASN A 178 -1.59 18.22 26.81
C ASN A 178 -1.92 19.64 27.28
N PRO A 179 -2.98 19.87 28.09
CA PRO A 179 -3.36 21.22 28.51
C PRO A 179 -2.34 21.85 29.47
N LEU A 180 -1.33 21.08 29.90
CA LEU A 180 -0.22 21.50 30.74
C LEU A 180 1.09 21.69 29.95
N ALA A 181 1.09 21.49 28.63
CA ALA A 181 2.22 21.88 27.80
C ALA A 181 2.30 23.43 27.78
N PRO A 182 3.51 24.01 27.98
CA PRO A 182 3.68 25.46 28.09
C PRO A 182 3.33 26.21 26.80
#